data_AF-A0A4Q3S7P4-F1
#
_entry.id   AF-A0A4Q3S7P4-F1
#
_cell.length_a   1.000
_cell.length_b   1.000
_cell.length_c   1.000
_cell.angle_alpha   90.00
_cell.angle_beta   90.00
_cell.angle_gamma   90.00
#
_symmetry.space_group_name_H-M   'P 1'
#
loop_
_entity.id
_entity.type
_entity.pdbx_description
1 polymer ?
#
loop_
_entity_poly.entity_id
_entity_poly.type
_entity_poly.pdbx_seq_one_letter_code
_entity_poly.pdbx_strand_id
1 'polypeptide(L)'
;MNGKRTSEPTVAHEIAHQWFGDMATEVDFSHLWLSEGFATFMTMFYMESKYGKDTADKLLAVNRQQVIDFASKNPKPVVDSSVKSYMELLNANSYQKGGWVLHMLRQKIGDSLFQQTLRAYYQQYKGKNAVTEDFQKVAETISKQDLKQFFQQWLYTGGIPQLNVKWSLVDAGKKLKIQIRQVQSAAPYQFALTSFIKGEGDEMQVAVFDITEADQEFLVPLKMRSKPVSFELDPLTTLLFEEKK
;
A
#
# COMPACT_ATOMS: atom_id res chain seq x y z
N MET A 1 1.77 -11.73 29.25
CA MET A 1 0.87 -10.65 28.77
C MET A 1 0.54 -9.72 29.93
N ASN A 2 0.67 -8.40 29.79
CA ASN A 2 0.58 -7.42 30.90
C ASN A 2 -0.81 -6.80 31.10
N GLY A 3 -1.88 -7.36 30.50
CA GLY A 3 -3.25 -6.83 30.59
C GLY A 3 -3.51 -5.52 29.84
N LYS A 4 -2.49 -4.86 29.27
CA LYS A 4 -2.61 -3.58 28.55
C LYS A 4 -2.86 -3.73 27.04
N ARG A 5 -3.14 -4.96 26.57
CA ARG A 5 -3.35 -5.33 25.14
C ARG A 5 -2.19 -4.96 24.19
N THR A 6 -1.03 -4.55 24.69
CA THR A 6 0.13 -4.16 23.86
C THR A 6 0.71 -5.31 23.05
N SER A 7 0.39 -6.56 23.41
CA SER A 7 0.82 -7.77 22.70
C SER A 7 -0.21 -8.31 21.71
N GLU A 8 -1.42 -7.74 21.65
CA GLU A 8 -2.49 -8.29 20.80
C GLU A 8 -2.13 -8.28 19.30
N PRO A 9 -1.57 -7.18 18.73
CA PRO A 9 -1.11 -7.20 17.34
C PRO A 9 -0.03 -8.26 17.10
N THR A 10 0.93 -8.41 18.02
CA THR A 10 1.95 -9.46 17.93
C THR A 10 1.34 -10.85 17.95
N VAL A 11 0.38 -11.12 18.84
CA VAL A 11 -0.30 -12.43 18.89
C VAL A 11 -1.05 -12.69 17.59
N ALA A 12 -1.72 -11.68 17.02
CA ALA A 12 -2.39 -11.81 15.73
C ALA A 12 -1.39 -12.10 14.59
N HIS A 13 -0.21 -11.49 14.62
CA HIS A 13 0.89 -11.73 13.68
C HIS A 13 1.38 -13.17 13.75
N GLU A 14 1.73 -13.65 14.95
CA GLU A 14 2.20 -15.03 15.14
C GLU A 14 1.12 -16.07 14.79
N ILE A 15 -0.16 -15.77 15.04
CA ILE A 15 -1.26 -16.64 14.63
C ILE A 15 -1.38 -16.67 13.11
N ALA A 16 -1.20 -15.54 12.42
CA ALA A 16 -1.26 -15.48 10.96
C ALA A 16 -0.17 -16.35 10.30
N HIS A 17 0.97 -16.53 10.95
CA HIS A 17 2.05 -17.38 10.44
C HIS A 17 1.66 -18.84 10.24
N GLN A 18 0.68 -19.34 11.01
CA GLN A 18 0.15 -20.70 10.82
C GLN A 18 -0.35 -20.95 9.39
N TRP A 19 -0.84 -19.92 8.69
CA TRP A 19 -1.24 -20.02 7.29
C TRP A 19 -0.14 -19.59 6.32
N PHE A 20 0.56 -18.48 6.62
CA PHE A 20 1.54 -17.86 5.73
C PHE A 20 2.91 -17.77 6.42
N GLY A 21 3.85 -18.57 5.97
CA GLY A 21 5.17 -18.79 6.60
C GLY A 21 5.36 -20.22 7.09
N ASP A 22 4.37 -20.79 7.77
CA ASP A 22 4.44 -22.19 8.21
C ASP A 22 3.89 -23.15 7.15
N MET A 23 2.65 -22.91 6.71
CA MET A 23 1.94 -23.81 5.79
C MET A 23 2.18 -23.46 4.32
N ALA A 24 2.08 -22.19 3.95
CA ALA A 24 2.50 -21.69 2.65
C ALA A 24 3.76 -20.85 2.87
N THR A 25 4.92 -21.44 2.60
CA THR A 25 6.24 -20.85 2.93
C THR A 25 6.89 -20.30 1.67
N GLU A 26 7.79 -19.33 1.81
CA GLU A 26 8.64 -18.89 0.73
C GLU A 26 9.64 -19.97 0.28
N VAL A 27 10.07 -19.92 -0.99
CA VAL A 27 11.13 -20.82 -1.51
C VAL A 27 12.50 -20.48 -0.91
N ASP A 28 12.78 -19.19 -0.75
CA ASP A 28 13.98 -18.68 -0.09
C ASP A 28 13.73 -17.27 0.46
N PHE A 29 14.66 -16.75 1.27
CA PHE A 29 14.48 -15.50 1.99
C PHE A 29 14.33 -14.26 1.10
N SER A 30 14.71 -14.29 -0.18
CA SER A 30 14.40 -13.16 -1.07
C SER A 30 12.89 -12.93 -1.24
N HIS A 31 12.08 -13.95 -0.90
CA HIS A 31 10.62 -13.88 -0.89
C HIS A 31 10.03 -13.80 0.54
N LEU A 32 10.83 -13.46 1.56
CA LEU A 32 10.41 -13.43 2.98
C LEU A 32 9.15 -12.59 3.26
N TRP A 33 8.87 -11.58 2.43
CA TRP A 33 7.65 -10.77 2.53
C TRP A 33 6.36 -11.60 2.36
N LEU A 34 6.41 -12.77 1.70
CA LEU A 34 5.26 -13.68 1.60
C LEU A 34 4.82 -14.22 2.96
N SER A 35 5.72 -14.21 3.95
CA SER A 35 5.45 -14.61 5.32
C SER A 35 5.21 -13.38 6.17
N GLU A 36 6.20 -12.49 6.24
CA GLU A 36 6.15 -11.34 7.14
C GLU A 36 5.16 -10.26 6.71
N GLY A 37 5.04 -10.03 5.41
CA GLY A 37 4.09 -9.09 4.84
C GLY A 37 2.66 -9.58 4.99
N PHE A 38 2.42 -10.89 4.79
CA PHE A 38 1.12 -11.50 5.02
C PHE A 38 0.71 -11.45 6.49
N ALA A 39 1.59 -11.83 7.42
CA ALA A 39 1.30 -11.76 8.84
C ALA A 39 1.05 -10.30 9.29
N THR A 40 1.83 -9.35 8.77
CA THR A 40 1.61 -7.91 9.02
C THR A 40 0.26 -7.44 8.49
N PHE A 41 -0.12 -7.83 7.27
CA PHE A 41 -1.42 -7.49 6.69
C PHE A 41 -2.58 -8.14 7.45
N MET A 42 -2.48 -9.42 7.80
CA MET A 42 -3.53 -10.14 8.52
C MET A 42 -3.74 -9.56 9.92
N THR A 43 -2.68 -9.06 10.56
CA THR A 43 -2.77 -8.27 11.79
C THR A 43 -3.58 -7.01 11.58
N MET A 44 -3.30 -6.23 10.53
CA MET A 44 -4.08 -5.03 10.18
C MET A 44 -5.56 -5.38 9.91
N PHE A 45 -5.81 -6.44 9.14
CA PHE A 45 -7.16 -6.90 8.81
C PHE A 45 -7.94 -7.36 10.05
N TYR A 46 -7.28 -8.05 10.99
CA TYR A 46 -7.87 -8.41 12.28
C TYR A 46 -8.25 -7.16 13.09
N MET A 47 -7.35 -6.17 13.15
CA MET A 47 -7.59 -4.93 13.89
C MET A 47 -8.75 -4.13 13.26
N GLU A 48 -8.86 -4.09 11.93
CA GLU A 48 -10.01 -3.53 11.22
C GLU A 48 -11.31 -4.25 11.60
N SER A 49 -11.31 -5.58 11.50
CA SER A 49 -12.50 -6.40 11.77
C SER A 49 -12.98 -6.29 13.21
N LYS A 50 -12.07 -6.10 14.17
CA LYS A 50 -12.39 -6.07 15.61
C LYS A 50 -12.67 -4.67 16.14
N TYR A 51 -11.91 -3.68 15.68
CA TYR A 51 -11.89 -2.33 16.24
C TYR A 51 -12.27 -1.23 15.22
N GLY A 52 -12.63 -1.61 14.00
CA GLY A 52 -13.09 -0.71 12.95
C GLY A 52 -11.96 -0.10 12.12
N LYS A 53 -12.38 0.52 11.00
CA LYS A 53 -11.48 1.10 10.00
C LYS A 53 -10.55 2.17 10.57
N ASP A 54 -11.01 3.04 11.46
CA ASP A 54 -10.18 4.09 12.05
C ASP A 54 -8.95 3.54 12.79
N THR A 55 -9.08 2.36 13.40
CA THR A 55 -7.97 1.68 14.08
C THR A 55 -6.95 1.16 13.07
N ALA A 56 -7.44 0.55 11.98
CA ALA A 56 -6.61 0.05 10.90
C ALA A 56 -5.89 1.18 10.15
N ASP A 57 -6.57 2.29 9.88
CA ASP A 57 -6.00 3.45 9.19
C ASP A 57 -4.87 4.09 10.03
N LYS A 58 -5.02 4.17 11.36
CA LYS A 58 -3.95 4.61 12.27
C LYS A 58 -2.74 3.68 12.24
N LEU A 59 -2.96 2.36 12.22
CA LEU A 59 -1.88 1.37 12.10
C LEU A 59 -1.18 1.47 10.76
N LEU A 60 -1.93 1.60 9.66
CA LEU A 60 -1.40 1.81 8.33
C LEU A 60 -0.58 3.09 8.25
N ALA A 61 -1.02 4.19 8.84
CA ALA A 61 -0.27 5.45 8.90
C ALA A 61 1.08 5.28 9.64
N VAL A 62 1.10 4.56 10.76
CA VAL A 62 2.36 4.23 11.47
C VAL A 62 3.26 3.37 10.59
N ASN A 63 2.72 2.31 9.97
CA ASN A 63 3.46 1.44 9.06
C ASN A 63 4.01 2.23 7.86
N ARG A 64 3.24 3.18 7.31
CA ARG A 64 3.67 4.05 6.21
C ARG A 64 4.91 4.83 6.61
N GLN A 65 4.91 5.44 7.79
CA GLN A 65 6.07 6.19 8.28
C GLN A 65 7.30 5.29 8.46
N GLN A 66 7.12 4.08 8.99
CA GLN A 66 8.22 3.11 9.13
C GLN A 66 8.83 2.72 7.77
N VAL A 67 8.00 2.57 6.74
CA VAL A 67 8.48 2.31 5.37
C VAL A 67 9.20 3.53 4.80
N ILE A 68 8.68 4.74 4.99
CA ILE A 68 9.34 6.00 4.57
C ILE A 68 10.73 6.11 5.20
N ASP A 69 10.81 5.95 6.52
CA ASP A 69 12.06 6.07 7.28
C ASP A 69 13.09 5.03 6.82
N PHE A 70 12.66 3.79 6.58
CA PHE A 70 13.53 2.72 6.10
C PHE A 70 13.99 2.97 4.66
N ALA A 71 13.07 3.28 3.75
CA ALA A 71 13.34 3.52 2.34
C ALA A 71 14.30 4.69 2.12
N SER A 72 14.26 5.72 2.97
CA SER A 72 15.18 6.86 2.92
C SER A 72 16.65 6.47 3.14
N LYS A 73 16.90 5.38 3.89
CA LYS A 73 18.23 4.88 4.25
C LYS A 73 18.63 3.66 3.41
N ASN A 74 17.65 2.86 3.01
CA ASN A 74 17.82 1.59 2.33
C ASN A 74 16.82 1.48 1.16
N PRO A 75 17.07 2.16 0.02
CA PRO A 75 16.18 2.14 -1.14
C PRO A 75 16.33 0.84 -1.94
N LYS A 76 16.35 -0.32 -1.27
CA LYS A 76 16.40 -1.65 -1.87
C LYS A 76 14.99 -2.16 -2.18
N PRO A 77 14.83 -3.05 -3.18
CA PRO A 77 13.56 -3.73 -3.42
C PRO A 77 13.16 -4.62 -2.22
N VAL A 78 11.89 -5.01 -2.18
CA VAL A 78 11.37 -5.97 -1.18
C VAL A 78 11.85 -7.37 -1.55
N VAL A 79 11.74 -7.73 -2.83
CA VAL A 79 12.28 -8.98 -3.37
C VAL A 79 13.68 -8.71 -3.88
N ASP A 80 14.67 -9.11 -3.09
CA ASP A 80 16.09 -8.88 -3.40
C ASP A 80 16.88 -10.18 -3.30
N SER A 81 17.10 -10.84 -4.44
CA SER A 81 17.86 -12.09 -4.50
C SER A 81 19.35 -11.92 -4.17
N SER A 82 19.87 -10.68 -4.12
CA SER A 82 21.26 -10.39 -3.76
C SER A 82 21.50 -10.47 -2.25
N VAL A 83 20.45 -10.33 -1.43
CA VAL A 83 20.55 -10.42 0.03
C VAL A 83 20.33 -11.87 0.46
N LYS A 84 21.37 -12.49 1.02
CA LYS A 84 21.33 -13.89 1.50
C LYS A 84 21.13 -13.99 3.02
N SER A 85 21.42 -12.92 3.75
CA SER A 85 21.29 -12.88 5.20
C SER A 85 19.82 -12.70 5.59
N TYR A 86 19.25 -13.69 6.26
CA TYR A 86 17.91 -13.60 6.85
C TYR A 86 17.77 -12.38 7.76
N MET A 87 18.75 -12.14 8.62
CA MET A 87 18.73 -11.02 9.57
C MET A 87 18.69 -9.65 8.89
N GLU A 88 19.27 -9.52 7.69
CA GLU A 88 19.19 -8.27 6.93
C GLU A 88 17.81 -8.04 6.32
N LEU A 89 17.03 -9.10 6.09
CA LEU A 89 15.69 -9.05 5.52
C LEU A 89 14.60 -8.85 6.57
N LEU A 90 14.91 -8.99 7.87
CA LEU A 90 14.00 -8.67 8.97
C LEU A 90 13.87 -7.15 9.18
N ASN A 91 13.22 -6.48 8.24
CA ASN A 91 13.15 -5.02 8.18
C ASN A 91 11.81 -4.51 7.59
N ALA A 92 11.66 -3.18 7.50
CA ALA A 92 10.40 -2.59 7.09
C ALA A 92 9.95 -2.89 5.65
N ASN A 93 10.84 -3.37 4.77
CA ASN A 93 10.42 -3.87 3.46
C ASN A 93 9.63 -5.18 3.60
N SER A 94 10.16 -6.17 4.34
CA SER A 94 9.53 -7.49 4.45
C SER A 94 8.22 -7.43 5.24
N TYR A 95 8.16 -6.62 6.31
CA TYR A 95 7.00 -6.48 7.18
C TYR A 95 6.02 -5.41 6.67
N GLN A 96 6.32 -4.13 6.92
CA GLN A 96 5.38 -3.04 6.72
C GLN A 96 5.11 -2.77 5.24
N LYS A 97 6.14 -2.74 4.38
CA LYS A 97 5.94 -2.54 2.94
C LYS A 97 5.23 -3.74 2.33
N GLY A 98 5.61 -4.96 2.67
CA GLY A 98 4.90 -6.18 2.27
C GLY A 98 3.40 -6.14 2.64
N GLY A 99 3.09 -5.76 3.88
CA GLY A 99 1.71 -5.58 4.33
C GLY A 99 0.96 -4.47 3.59
N TRP A 100 1.64 -3.34 3.30
CA TRP A 100 1.11 -2.25 2.49
C TRP A 100 0.81 -2.70 1.05
N VAL A 101 1.66 -3.55 0.44
CA VAL A 101 1.40 -4.09 -0.91
C VAL A 101 0.13 -4.91 -0.94
N LEU A 102 -0.12 -5.75 0.07
CA LEU A 102 -1.35 -6.51 0.19
C LEU A 102 -2.57 -5.61 0.39
N HIS A 103 -2.45 -4.56 1.21
CA HIS A 103 -3.51 -3.57 1.38
C HIS A 103 -3.81 -2.83 0.08
N MET A 104 -2.81 -2.33 -0.63
CA MET A 104 -2.98 -1.68 -1.93
C MET A 104 -3.57 -2.64 -2.97
N LEU A 105 -3.20 -3.92 -2.95
CA LEU A 105 -3.79 -4.93 -3.81
C LEU A 105 -5.27 -5.11 -3.50
N ARG A 106 -5.65 -5.20 -2.21
CA ARG A 106 -7.05 -5.23 -1.75
C ARG A 106 -7.83 -4.03 -2.27
N GLN A 107 -7.27 -2.82 -2.18
CA GLN A 107 -7.92 -1.61 -2.72
C GLN A 107 -8.08 -1.67 -4.25
N LYS A 108 -7.07 -2.20 -4.96
CA LYS A 108 -7.05 -2.27 -6.43
C LYS A 108 -8.05 -3.28 -7.00
N ILE A 109 -8.14 -4.47 -6.42
CA ILE A 109 -9.01 -5.56 -6.95
C ILE A 109 -10.33 -5.68 -6.20
N GLY A 110 -10.48 -4.97 -5.08
CA GLY A 110 -11.67 -5.01 -4.22
C GLY A 110 -11.69 -6.19 -3.24
N ASP A 111 -12.39 -5.99 -2.13
CA ASP A 111 -12.40 -6.90 -0.98
C ASP A 111 -12.79 -8.33 -1.31
N SER A 112 -13.85 -8.53 -2.12
CA SER A 112 -14.34 -9.87 -2.45
C SER A 112 -13.33 -10.68 -3.25
N LEU A 113 -12.74 -10.08 -4.29
CA LEU A 113 -11.72 -10.73 -5.12
C LEU A 113 -10.44 -10.94 -4.32
N PHE A 114 -10.04 -9.99 -3.49
CA PHE A 114 -8.87 -10.12 -2.64
C PHE A 114 -8.99 -11.26 -1.63
N GLN A 115 -10.13 -11.40 -0.95
CA GLN A 115 -10.35 -12.55 -0.06
C GLN A 115 -10.35 -13.89 -0.81
N GLN A 116 -10.89 -13.92 -2.04
CA GLN A 116 -10.82 -15.10 -2.90
C GLN A 116 -9.37 -15.42 -3.28
N THR A 117 -8.55 -14.41 -3.60
CA THR A 117 -7.12 -14.54 -3.88
C THR A 117 -6.37 -15.15 -2.69
N LEU A 118 -6.57 -14.64 -1.46
CA LEU A 118 -5.91 -15.18 -0.26
C LEU A 118 -6.27 -16.66 -0.04
N ARG A 119 -7.56 -17.01 -0.18
CA ARG A 119 -8.04 -18.39 -0.04
C ARG A 119 -7.45 -19.30 -1.11
N ALA A 120 -7.46 -18.86 -2.37
CA ALA A 120 -6.91 -19.63 -3.48
C ALA A 120 -5.40 -19.86 -3.32
N TYR A 121 -4.65 -18.83 -2.94
CA TYR A 121 -3.21 -18.91 -2.71
C TYR A 121 -2.89 -19.92 -1.60
N TYR A 122 -3.56 -19.80 -0.44
CA TYR A 122 -3.38 -20.76 0.64
C TYR A 122 -3.73 -22.19 0.21
N GLN A 123 -4.87 -22.42 -0.47
CA GLN A 123 -5.25 -23.77 -0.89
C GLN A 123 -4.26 -24.40 -1.88
N GLN A 124 -3.68 -23.59 -2.76
CA GLN A 124 -2.73 -24.05 -3.76
C GLN A 124 -1.34 -24.37 -3.16
N TYR A 125 -0.91 -23.57 -2.17
CA TYR A 125 0.43 -23.62 -1.58
C TYR A 125 0.51 -24.17 -0.16
N LYS A 126 -0.60 -24.60 0.46
CA LYS A 126 -0.55 -25.33 1.74
C LYS A 126 0.35 -26.57 1.62
N GLY A 127 1.33 -26.68 2.50
CA GLY A 127 2.35 -27.72 2.49
C GLY A 127 3.37 -27.60 1.35
N LYS A 128 3.52 -26.43 0.73
CA LYS A 128 4.44 -26.16 -0.37
C LYS A 128 5.13 -24.81 -0.21
N ASN A 129 6.17 -24.62 -1.01
CA ASN A 129 6.87 -23.36 -1.13
C ASN A 129 6.38 -22.54 -2.33
N ALA A 130 6.39 -21.22 -2.20
CA ALA A 130 5.99 -20.26 -3.21
C ALA A 130 7.06 -19.18 -3.46
N VAL A 131 7.12 -18.66 -4.68
CA VAL A 131 7.80 -17.40 -5.00
C VAL A 131 6.77 -16.27 -5.12
N THR A 132 7.22 -15.02 -5.15
CA THR A 132 6.35 -13.83 -5.29
C THR A 132 5.45 -13.93 -6.53
N GLU A 133 6.01 -14.41 -7.64
CA GLU A 133 5.34 -14.56 -8.93
C GLU A 133 4.18 -15.57 -8.85
N ASP A 134 4.23 -16.53 -7.93
CA ASP A 134 3.15 -17.48 -7.71
C ASP A 134 1.93 -16.81 -7.09
N PHE A 135 2.14 -15.99 -6.06
CA PHE A 135 1.06 -15.19 -5.50
C PHE A 135 0.49 -14.20 -6.52
N GLN A 136 1.35 -13.54 -7.30
CA GLN A 136 0.93 -12.69 -8.41
C GLN A 136 0.01 -13.44 -9.38
N LYS A 137 0.41 -14.62 -9.87
CA LYS A 137 -0.41 -15.42 -10.80
C LYS A 137 -1.77 -15.79 -10.23
N VAL A 138 -1.84 -16.12 -8.93
CA VAL A 138 -3.12 -16.40 -8.26
C VAL A 138 -3.99 -15.14 -8.25
N ALA A 139 -3.42 -13.99 -7.88
CA ALA A 139 -4.13 -12.71 -7.85
C ALA A 139 -4.67 -12.31 -9.24
N GLU A 140 -3.87 -12.46 -10.29
CA GLU A 140 -4.26 -12.20 -11.69
C GLU A 140 -5.35 -13.18 -12.14
N THR A 141 -5.22 -14.47 -11.78
CA THR A 141 -6.21 -15.51 -12.13
C THR A 141 -7.57 -15.23 -11.52
N ILE A 142 -7.62 -14.78 -10.26
CA ILE A 142 -8.88 -14.48 -9.56
C ILE A 142 -9.45 -13.14 -10.00
N SER A 143 -8.61 -12.10 -10.07
CA SER A 143 -9.07 -10.73 -10.37
C SER A 143 -9.34 -10.48 -11.85
N LYS A 144 -8.78 -11.30 -12.75
CA LYS A 144 -8.76 -11.09 -14.21
C LYS A 144 -8.12 -9.75 -14.63
N GLN A 145 -7.25 -9.20 -13.80
CA GLN A 145 -6.48 -7.99 -14.08
C GLN A 145 -5.01 -8.35 -14.34
N ASP A 146 -4.34 -7.60 -15.21
CA ASP A 146 -2.87 -7.61 -15.30
C ASP A 146 -2.29 -6.87 -14.09
N LEU A 147 -1.53 -7.58 -13.26
CA LEU A 147 -0.92 -7.04 -12.05
C LEU A 147 0.61 -6.96 -12.16
N LYS A 148 1.19 -7.25 -13.34
CA LYS A 148 2.63 -7.25 -13.54
C LYS A 148 3.27 -5.92 -13.17
N GLN A 149 2.73 -4.81 -13.66
CA GLN A 149 3.24 -3.47 -13.31
C GLN A 149 3.11 -3.19 -11.81
N PHE A 150 2.01 -3.61 -11.19
CA PHE A 150 1.77 -3.43 -9.77
C PHE A 150 2.84 -4.15 -8.94
N PHE A 151 3.04 -5.45 -9.15
CA PHE A 151 4.04 -6.22 -8.40
C PHE A 151 5.47 -5.72 -8.71
N GLN A 152 5.77 -5.42 -9.97
CA GLN A 152 7.09 -4.92 -10.39
C GLN A 152 7.47 -3.64 -9.64
N GLN A 153 6.60 -2.63 -9.61
CA GLN A 153 6.94 -1.36 -9.00
C GLN A 153 6.96 -1.45 -7.47
N TRP A 154 6.09 -2.25 -6.86
CA TRP A 154 5.97 -2.26 -5.40
C TRP A 154 6.92 -3.23 -4.69
N LEU A 155 7.30 -4.34 -5.35
CA LEU A 155 8.17 -5.35 -4.74
C LEU A 155 9.58 -5.39 -5.32
N TYR A 156 9.74 -5.16 -6.62
CA TYR A 156 11.03 -5.30 -7.31
C TYR A 156 11.72 -3.96 -7.60
N THR A 157 11.05 -2.84 -7.31
CA THR A 157 11.64 -1.50 -7.38
C THR A 157 11.91 -0.98 -5.97
N GLY A 158 13.13 -0.50 -5.76
CA GLY A 158 13.55 0.08 -4.49
C GLY A 158 12.93 1.44 -4.22
N GLY A 159 12.76 1.77 -2.94
CA GLY A 159 12.15 3.03 -2.50
C GLY A 159 10.62 3.03 -2.54
N ILE A 160 10.04 4.22 -2.60
CA ILE A 160 8.59 4.50 -2.65
C ILE A 160 8.36 5.78 -3.48
N PRO A 161 7.14 6.04 -3.98
CA PRO A 161 6.81 7.31 -4.60
C PRO A 161 6.99 8.47 -3.60
N GLN A 162 7.62 9.56 -4.06
CA GLN A 162 7.76 10.81 -3.32
C GLN A 162 7.00 11.90 -4.08
N LEU A 163 5.89 12.37 -3.53
CA LEU A 163 4.96 13.25 -4.22
C LEU A 163 5.14 14.70 -3.76
N ASN A 164 5.50 15.59 -4.68
CA ASN A 164 5.33 17.03 -4.49
C ASN A 164 4.06 17.46 -5.23
N VAL A 165 3.07 17.96 -4.47
CA VAL A 165 1.78 18.34 -5.01
C VAL A 165 1.54 19.83 -4.83
N LYS A 166 1.17 20.50 -5.91
CA LYS A 166 0.78 21.91 -5.91
C LYS A 166 -0.59 22.05 -6.53
N TRP A 167 -1.40 22.95 -5.99
CA TRP A 167 -2.70 23.24 -6.55
C TRP A 167 -3.00 24.73 -6.53
N SER A 168 -3.79 25.19 -7.49
CA SER A 168 -4.23 26.58 -7.60
C SER A 168 -5.59 26.70 -8.28
N LEU A 169 -6.31 27.78 -7.97
CA LEU A 169 -7.55 28.11 -8.65
C LEU A 169 -7.26 28.75 -10.00
N VAL A 170 -7.94 28.27 -11.04
CA VAL A 170 -7.88 28.81 -12.40
C VAL A 170 -9.30 29.03 -12.94
N ASP A 171 -9.42 29.65 -14.12
CA ASP A 171 -10.72 29.87 -14.79
C ASP A 171 -11.71 30.65 -13.89
N ALA A 172 -11.26 31.80 -13.36
CA ALA A 172 -11.99 32.63 -12.41
C ALA A 172 -12.48 31.88 -11.15
N GLY A 173 -11.78 30.82 -10.74
CA GLY A 173 -12.13 30.00 -9.58
C GLY A 173 -13.10 28.87 -9.86
N LYS A 174 -13.38 28.55 -11.13
CA LYS A 174 -14.27 27.44 -11.53
C LYS A 174 -13.55 26.10 -11.62
N LYS A 175 -12.22 26.10 -11.70
CA LYS A 175 -11.40 24.89 -11.85
C LYS A 175 -10.23 24.91 -10.88
N LEU A 176 -9.85 23.72 -10.42
CA LEU A 176 -8.63 23.48 -9.66
C LEU A 176 -7.58 22.93 -10.63
N LYS A 177 -6.46 23.64 -10.78
CA LYS A 177 -5.26 23.14 -11.44
C LYS A 177 -4.42 22.42 -10.40
N ILE A 178 -4.11 21.15 -10.63
CA ILE A 178 -3.36 20.31 -9.71
C ILE A 178 -2.15 19.77 -10.47
N GLN A 179 -0.97 20.01 -9.93
CA GLN A 179 0.29 19.47 -10.45
C GLN A 179 0.82 18.45 -9.45
N ILE A 180 1.00 17.22 -9.90
CA ILE A 180 1.53 16.11 -9.11
C ILE A 180 2.87 15.71 -9.71
N ARG A 181 3.94 15.85 -8.92
CA ARG A 181 5.30 15.48 -9.31
C ARG A 181 5.84 14.34 -8.47
N GLN A 182 6.37 13.33 -9.12
CA GLN A 182 7.17 12.27 -8.54
C GLN A 182 8.64 12.71 -8.54
N VAL A 183 9.22 12.90 -7.36
CA VAL A 183 10.57 13.51 -7.21
C VAL A 183 11.66 12.51 -6.82
N GLN A 184 11.31 11.23 -6.66
CA GLN A 184 12.29 10.16 -6.48
C GLN A 184 13.14 9.93 -7.74
N SER A 185 14.36 9.41 -7.58
CA SER A 185 15.27 9.12 -8.70
C SER A 185 14.89 7.88 -9.52
N ALA A 186 14.09 6.97 -8.95
CA ALA A 186 13.60 5.79 -9.65
C ALA A 186 12.56 6.17 -10.72
N ALA A 187 12.24 5.23 -11.61
CA ALA A 187 11.18 5.43 -12.60
C ALA A 187 9.85 5.83 -11.93
N PRO A 188 9.00 6.64 -12.60
CA PRO A 188 7.69 7.00 -12.08
C PRO A 188 6.84 5.77 -11.78
N TYR A 189 6.20 5.76 -10.61
CA TYR A 189 5.23 4.74 -10.24
C TYR A 189 3.89 5.05 -10.90
N GLN A 190 3.11 4.00 -11.18
CA GLN A 190 1.79 4.13 -11.76
C GLN A 190 0.73 3.75 -10.73
N PHE A 191 -0.21 4.65 -10.44
CA PHE A 191 -1.26 4.42 -9.45
C PHE A 191 -2.43 5.41 -9.61
N ALA A 192 -3.59 5.03 -9.10
CA ALA A 192 -4.71 5.94 -8.90
C ALA A 192 -4.57 6.60 -7.53
N LEU A 193 -4.58 7.94 -7.48
CA LEU A 193 -4.55 8.71 -6.25
C LEU A 193 -5.94 9.29 -5.99
N THR A 194 -6.57 8.86 -4.90
CA THR A 194 -7.82 9.48 -4.42
C THR A 194 -7.46 10.70 -3.57
N SER A 195 -8.12 11.83 -3.80
CA SER A 195 -7.96 13.06 -3.03
C SER A 195 -9.31 13.68 -2.70
N PHE A 196 -9.37 14.38 -1.56
CA PHE A 196 -10.51 15.21 -1.19
C PHE A 196 -10.20 16.69 -1.43
N ILE A 197 -11.07 17.35 -2.16
CA ILE A 197 -11.13 18.81 -2.26
C ILE A 197 -12.18 19.24 -1.23
N LYS A 198 -11.76 19.92 -0.17
CA LYS A 198 -12.68 20.40 0.88
C LYS A 198 -12.98 21.87 0.67
N GLY A 199 -14.24 22.23 0.81
CA GLY A 199 -14.76 23.60 0.81
C GLY A 199 -15.16 24.05 2.21
N GLU A 200 -15.85 25.19 2.29
CA GLU A 200 -16.45 25.66 3.54
C GLU A 200 -17.71 24.85 3.89
N GLY A 201 -18.05 24.79 5.18
CA GLY A 201 -19.33 24.21 5.64
C GLY A 201 -19.51 22.73 5.28
N ASP A 202 -18.48 21.91 5.55
CA ASP A 202 -18.44 20.46 5.29
C ASP A 202 -18.58 20.04 3.81
N GLU A 203 -18.51 20.98 2.87
CA GLU A 203 -18.58 20.67 1.45
C GLU A 203 -17.32 19.89 1.01
N MET A 204 -17.52 18.79 0.28
CA MET A 204 -16.44 17.93 -0.17
C MET A 204 -16.68 17.45 -1.60
N GLN A 205 -15.62 17.45 -2.40
CA GLN A 205 -15.57 16.83 -3.71
C GLN A 205 -14.42 15.81 -3.75
N VAL A 206 -14.75 14.58 -4.11
CA VAL A 206 -13.76 13.52 -4.33
C VAL A 206 -13.22 13.62 -5.77
N ALA A 207 -11.91 13.51 -5.92
CA ALA A 207 -11.24 13.40 -7.21
C ALA A 207 -10.29 12.20 -7.21
N VAL A 208 -10.17 11.52 -8.34
CA VAL A 208 -9.24 10.40 -8.54
C VAL A 208 -8.33 10.77 -9.71
N PHE A 209 -7.02 10.63 -9.51
CA PHE A 209 -6.00 10.96 -10.50
C PHE A 209 -5.22 9.71 -10.89
N ASP A 210 -5.28 9.33 -12.16
CA ASP A 210 -4.44 8.28 -12.71
C ASP A 210 -3.06 8.86 -13.01
N ILE A 211 -2.12 8.60 -12.10
CA ILE A 211 -0.73 9.06 -12.21
C ILE A 211 0.04 8.03 -13.01
N THR A 212 0.54 8.44 -14.18
CA THR A 212 1.35 7.59 -15.06
C THR A 212 2.72 8.18 -15.39
N GLU A 213 2.91 9.47 -15.11
CA GLU A 213 4.11 10.23 -15.48
C GLU A 213 4.82 10.84 -14.26
N ALA A 214 6.03 11.36 -14.48
CA ALA A 214 6.84 12.00 -13.45
C ALA A 214 6.30 13.38 -13.03
N ASP A 215 5.71 14.13 -13.96
CA ASP A 215 5.10 15.45 -13.74
C ASP A 215 3.80 15.49 -14.53
N GLN A 216 2.66 15.45 -13.85
CA GLN A 216 1.35 15.39 -14.48
C GLN A 216 0.45 16.49 -13.95
N GLU A 217 -0.23 17.16 -14.86
CA GLU A 217 -1.17 18.25 -14.56
C GLU A 217 -2.61 17.79 -14.80
N PHE A 218 -3.49 18.17 -13.89
CA PHE A 218 -4.92 17.91 -13.95
C PHE A 218 -5.70 19.20 -13.77
N LEU A 219 -6.79 19.34 -14.54
CA LEU A 219 -7.77 20.39 -14.40
C LEU A 219 -9.08 19.79 -13.93
N VAL A 220 -9.45 20.06 -12.67
CA VAL A 220 -10.66 19.51 -12.05
C VAL A 220 -11.72 20.60 -12.00
N PRO A 221 -12.88 20.42 -12.67
CA PRO A 221 -14.03 21.31 -12.48
C PRO A 221 -14.52 21.25 -11.03
N LEU A 222 -14.68 22.42 -10.41
CA LEU A 222 -15.26 22.53 -9.08
C LEU A 222 -16.77 22.44 -9.18
N LYS A 223 -17.35 21.42 -8.54
CA LYS A 223 -18.80 21.21 -8.40
C LYS A 223 -19.33 21.79 -7.07
N MET A 224 -18.47 22.51 -6.38
CA MET A 224 -18.69 23.07 -5.04
C MET A 224 -19.30 24.47 -5.15
N ARG A 225 -20.11 24.86 -4.16
CA ARG A 225 -20.63 26.24 -4.02
C ARG A 225 -19.60 27.16 -3.37
N SER A 226 -18.87 26.63 -2.40
CA SER A 226 -17.80 27.35 -1.70
C SER A 226 -16.47 27.26 -2.44
N LYS A 227 -15.52 28.14 -2.08
CA LYS A 227 -14.15 28.01 -2.56
C LYS A 227 -13.44 26.86 -1.83
N PRO A 228 -12.54 26.11 -2.51
CA PRO A 228 -11.78 25.08 -1.83
C PRO A 228 -10.83 25.70 -0.82
N VAL A 229 -10.83 25.13 0.39
CA VAL A 229 -9.99 25.53 1.52
C VAL A 229 -8.79 24.61 1.70
N SER A 230 -8.93 23.33 1.34
CA SER A 230 -7.83 22.36 1.40
C SER A 230 -7.93 21.28 0.33
N PHE A 231 -6.79 20.67 0.06
CA PHE A 231 -6.65 19.51 -0.82
C PHE A 231 -5.89 18.44 -0.05
N GLU A 232 -6.54 17.29 0.19
CA GLU A 232 -5.99 16.20 0.98
C GLU A 232 -5.65 15.01 0.08
N LEU A 233 -4.41 14.53 0.19
CA LEU A 233 -3.92 13.38 -0.54
C LEU A 233 -4.24 12.09 0.21
N ASP A 234 -4.79 11.10 -0.49
CA ASP A 234 -5.09 9.77 0.04
C ASP A 234 -5.81 9.76 1.41
N PRO A 235 -6.94 10.47 1.54
CA PRO A 235 -7.67 10.58 2.81
C PRO A 235 -8.25 9.24 3.30
N LEU A 236 -8.29 8.23 2.43
CA LEU A 236 -8.79 6.89 2.71
C LEU A 236 -7.69 5.89 3.09
N THR A 237 -6.42 6.34 3.16
CA THR A 237 -5.26 5.52 3.53
C THR A 237 -5.11 4.30 2.60
N THR A 238 -5.16 4.53 1.30
CA THR A 238 -5.18 3.50 0.24
C THR A 238 -3.87 3.34 -0.50
N LEU A 239 -2.94 4.30 -0.39
CA LEU A 239 -1.70 4.32 -1.17
C LEU A 239 -0.47 4.49 -0.28
N LEU A 240 0.63 3.80 -0.61
CA LEU A 240 1.93 3.99 0.03
C LEU A 240 2.74 5.05 -0.73
N PHE A 241 2.97 6.21 -0.12
CA PHE A 241 3.84 7.27 -0.67
C PHE A 241 4.39 8.15 0.45
N GLU A 242 5.41 8.94 0.13
CA GLU A 242 5.90 10.04 0.94
C GLU A 242 5.44 11.37 0.34
N GLU A 243 4.83 12.25 1.14
CA GLU A 243 4.52 13.61 0.72
C GLU A 243 5.73 14.53 0.93
N LYS A 244 6.21 15.17 -0.14
CA LYS A 244 7.29 16.17 -0.10
C LYS A 244 6.69 17.56 -0.20
N LYS A 245 6.95 18.39 0.82
CA LYS A 245 6.55 19.80 0.86
C LYS A 245 7.50 20.65 0.01
#